data_AF-A0A813CI18-F1
#
_entry.id   AF-A0A813CI18-F1
#
_cell.length_a   1.000
_cell.length_b   1.000
_cell.length_c   1.000
_cell.angle_alpha   90.00
_cell.angle_beta   90.00
_cell.angle_gamma   90.00
#
_symmetry.space_group_name_H-M   'P 1'
#
loop_
_entity.id
_entity.type
_entity.pdbx_description
1 polymer ?
#
loop_
_entity_poly.entity_id
_entity_poly.type
_entity_poly.pdbx_seq_one_letter_code
_entity_poly.pdbx_strand_id
1 'polypeptide(L)'
;EYILHTAAVFNTTEEKFLVIAYQLSGSDSVALELQHKSSAGDWQLLLSDSGPRYTSWHQASVVVPSGTVGLRFVANITNDLDAVRIDSIDAADSPTNAEDT
;
A
#
# COMPACT_ATOMS: atom_id res chain seq x y z
N GLU A 1 10.30 -10.35 5.63
CA GLU A 1 9.29 -9.92 4.64
C GLU A 1 7.95 -10.52 5.03
N TYR A 2 6.94 -9.68 5.23
CA TYR A 2 5.56 -10.10 5.48
C TYR A 2 4.70 -9.60 4.33
N ILE A 3 3.84 -10.47 3.79
CA ILE A 3 3.07 -10.17 2.58
C ILE A 3 1.58 -10.43 2.81
N LEU A 4 0.74 -9.43 2.56
CA LEU A 4 -0.72 -9.55 2.52
C LEU A 4 -1.19 -9.49 1.05
N HIS A 5 -1.90 -10.51 0.61
CA HIS A 5 -2.43 -10.62 -0.76
C HIS A 5 -3.94 -10.41 -0.80
N THR A 6 -4.44 -9.81 -1.90
CA THR A 6 -5.87 -9.83 -2.23
C THR A 6 -6.34 -11.24 -2.60
N ALA A 7 -7.62 -11.54 -2.37
CA ALA A 7 -8.26 -12.78 -2.84
C ALA A 7 -8.26 -12.88 -4.39
N ALA A 8 -8.49 -14.09 -4.92
CA ALA A 8 -8.33 -14.47 -6.33
C ALA A 8 -9.20 -13.72 -7.37
N VAL A 9 -9.98 -12.72 -6.97
CA VAL A 9 -10.87 -11.95 -7.87
C VAL A 9 -10.66 -10.45 -7.66
N PHE A 10 -9.41 -9.98 -7.77
CA PHE A 10 -9.13 -8.57 -7.97
C PHE A 10 -8.85 -8.39 -9.45
N ASN A 11 -9.83 -7.98 -10.26
CA ASN A 11 -9.64 -7.75 -11.69
C ASN A 11 -10.20 -6.39 -12.07
N THR A 12 -9.32 -5.40 -12.24
CA THR A 12 -9.74 -4.05 -12.62
C THR A 12 -9.92 -3.95 -14.13
N THR A 13 -11.08 -3.52 -14.61
CA THR A 13 -11.31 -3.25 -16.05
C THR A 13 -11.02 -1.80 -16.44
N GLU A 14 -10.84 -0.93 -15.46
CA GLU A 14 -10.55 0.48 -15.58
C GLU A 14 -9.60 0.90 -14.46
N GLU A 15 -9.06 2.11 -14.53
CA GLU A 15 -8.26 2.68 -13.45
C GLU A 15 -9.09 2.80 -12.17
N LYS A 16 -8.47 2.54 -11.02
CA LYS A 16 -9.10 2.66 -9.70
C LYS A 16 -8.22 3.48 -8.78
N PHE A 17 -8.82 4.15 -7.80
CA PHE A 17 -8.08 4.78 -6.72
C PHE A 17 -8.21 3.92 -5.46
N LEU A 18 -7.09 3.67 -4.79
CA LEU A 18 -7.07 2.98 -3.51
C LEU A 18 -6.56 3.96 -2.47
N VAL A 19 -7.37 4.19 -1.44
CA VAL A 19 -6.99 4.94 -0.26
C VAL A 19 -6.59 3.95 0.83
N ILE A 20 -5.47 4.21 1.49
CA ILE A 20 -4.95 3.39 2.58
C ILE A 20 -4.49 4.29 3.72
N ALA A 21 -4.78 3.88 4.95
CA ALA A 21 -4.14 4.42 6.13
C ALA A 21 -3.03 3.46 6.60
N TYR A 22 -1.86 4.00 6.93
CA TYR A 22 -0.74 3.18 7.43
C TYR A 22 0.08 3.93 8.47
N GLN A 23 0.80 3.17 9.29
CA GLN A 23 1.74 3.69 10.28
C GLN A 23 3.00 2.82 10.28
N LEU A 24 4.16 3.48 10.25
CA LEU A 24 5.46 2.85 10.35
C LEU A 24 6.08 3.22 11.69
N SER A 25 6.44 2.23 12.50
CA SER A 25 7.09 2.48 13.80
C SER A 25 8.29 1.57 13.99
N GLY A 26 9.36 2.09 14.59
CA GLY A 26 10.57 1.31 14.88
C GLY A 26 11.81 1.98 14.30
N SER A 27 12.67 1.15 13.71
CA SER A 27 13.94 1.55 13.12
C SER A 27 13.78 2.29 11.79
N ASP A 28 14.86 2.96 11.37
CA ASP A 28 14.95 3.64 10.07
C ASP A 28 14.81 2.70 8.86
N SER A 29 14.92 1.39 9.10
CA SER A 29 14.82 0.35 8.08
C SER A 29 13.40 -0.18 7.86
N VAL A 30 12.42 0.25 8.67
CA VAL A 30 11.02 -0.11 8.46
C VAL A 30 10.54 0.49 7.15
N ALA A 31 9.93 -0.35 6.32
CA ALA A 31 9.37 0.07 5.04
C ALA A 31 8.06 -0.66 4.73
N LEU A 32 7.20 0.04 4.00
CA LEU A 32 5.98 -0.49 3.41
C LEU A 32 5.98 -0.20 1.92
N GLU A 33 5.73 -1.25 1.13
CA GLU A 33 5.43 -1.13 -0.28
C GLU A 33 4.00 -1.61 -0.57
N LEU A 34 3.32 -0.92 -1.48
CA LEU A 34 2.14 -1.44 -2.16
C LEU A 34 2.52 -1.72 -3.60
N GLN A 35 2.23 -2.94 -4.05
CA GLN A 35 2.55 -3.39 -5.39
C GLN A 35 1.31 -3.96 -6.07
N HIS A 36 1.30 -3.90 -7.39
CA HIS A 36 0.26 -4.48 -8.23
C HIS A 36 0.84 -5.46 -9.23
N LYS A 37 0.00 -6.39 -9.71
CA LYS A 37 0.36 -7.34 -10.75
C LYS A 37 -0.66 -7.28 -11.88
N SER A 38 -0.20 -7.34 -13.12
CA SER A 38 -1.05 -7.57 -14.30
C SER A 38 -1.04 -9.05 -14.71
N SER A 39 -1.97 -9.47 -15.56
CA SER A 39 -2.03 -10.86 -16.05
C SER A 39 -0.79 -11.30 -16.83
N ALA A 40 -0.03 -10.34 -17.37
CA ALA A 40 1.10 -10.59 -18.26
C ALA A 40 2.49 -10.34 -17.64
N GLY A 41 2.56 -9.86 -16.38
CA GLY A 41 3.80 -9.32 -15.83
C GLY A 41 4.11 -9.70 -14.38
N ASP A 42 5.27 -9.23 -13.92
CA ASP A 42 5.72 -9.31 -12.54
C ASP A 42 5.04 -8.25 -11.66
N TRP A 43 5.30 -8.31 -10.35
CA TRP A 43 4.85 -7.29 -9.41
C TRP A 43 5.55 -5.96 -9.66
N GLN A 44 4.77 -4.87 -9.71
CA GLN A 44 5.24 -3.52 -9.97
C GLN A 44 4.85 -2.60 -8.81
N LEU A 45 5.68 -1.60 -8.51
CA LEU A 45 5.51 -0.68 -7.39
C LEU A 45 4.39 0.35 -7.65
N LEU A 46 3.49 0.52 -6.69
CA LEU A 46 2.51 1.62 -6.65
C LEU A 46 2.86 2.67 -5.59
N LEU A 47 3.30 2.23 -4.42
CA LEU A 47 3.72 3.08 -3.30
C LEU A 47 4.93 2.44 -2.64
N SER A 48 5.88 3.26 -2.22
CA SER A 48 6.95 2.89 -1.30
C SER A 48 7.11 4.00 -0.28
N ASP A 49 7.16 3.63 0.99
CA ASP A 49 7.51 4.53 2.08
C ASP A 49 8.45 3.82 3.06
N SER A 50 9.37 4.58 3.66
CA SER A 50 10.40 4.04 4.55
C SER A 50 10.91 5.08 5.53
N GLY A 51 11.33 4.63 6.71
CA GLY A 51 12.02 5.47 7.69
C GLY A 51 11.42 5.36 9.10
N PRO A 52 12.08 5.94 10.12
CA PRO A 52 11.73 5.74 11.53
C PRO A 52 10.53 6.57 11.98
N ARG A 53 9.80 7.15 11.04
CA ARG A 53 9.02 8.31 11.37
C ARG A 53 7.57 7.91 11.52
N TYR A 54 7.06 8.36 12.66
CA TYR A 54 5.67 8.59 12.97
C TYR A 54 4.96 7.42 13.65
N THR A 55 4.77 7.57 14.96
CA THR A 55 3.60 7.01 15.65
C THR A 55 2.28 7.62 15.13
N SER A 56 2.34 8.50 14.13
CA SER A 56 1.17 9.07 13.46
C SER A 56 0.74 8.19 12.31
N TRP A 57 -0.55 8.17 12.06
CA TRP A 57 -1.11 7.55 10.86
C TRP A 57 -0.90 8.46 9.65
N HIS A 58 -0.57 7.85 8.53
CA HIS A 58 -0.46 8.47 7.22
C HIS A 58 -1.59 7.95 6.34
N GLN A 59 -2.09 8.80 5.47
CA GLN A 59 -3.02 8.40 4.42
C GLN A 59 -2.32 8.55 3.07
N ALA A 60 -2.39 7.51 2.24
CA ALA A 60 -1.97 7.56 0.86
C ALA A 60 -3.15 7.24 -0.06
N SER A 61 -3.19 7.93 -1.20
CA SER A 61 -4.09 7.62 -2.31
C SER A 61 -3.23 7.17 -3.49
N VAL A 62 -3.42 5.94 -3.95
CA VAL A 62 -2.65 5.38 -5.07
C VAL A 62 -3.56 5.10 -6.25
N VAL A 63 -3.01 5.26 -7.45
CA VAL A 63 -3.65 4.86 -8.69
C VAL A 63 -3.37 3.38 -8.94
N VAL A 64 -4.41 2.57 -9.05
CA VAL A 64 -4.35 1.17 -9.42
C VAL A 64 -4.67 1.05 -10.92
N PRO A 65 -3.72 0.65 -11.77
CA PRO A 65 -3.93 0.56 -13.21
C PRO A 65 -5.03 -0.44 -13.57
N SER A 66 -5.70 -0.21 -14.70
CA SER A 66 -6.56 -1.20 -15.34
C SER A 66 -5.79 -2.48 -15.69
N GLY A 67 -6.44 -3.63 -15.66
CA GLY A 67 -5.82 -4.93 -15.91
C GLY A 67 -4.99 -5.44 -14.73
N THR A 68 -5.11 -4.81 -13.55
CA THR A 68 -4.52 -5.31 -12.32
C THR A 68 -5.30 -6.54 -11.86
N VAL A 69 -4.59 -7.66 -11.71
CA VAL A 69 -5.11 -8.96 -11.28
C VAL A 69 -4.81 -9.28 -9.81
N GLY A 70 -4.05 -8.42 -9.14
CA GLY A 70 -3.71 -8.59 -7.73
C GLY A 70 -2.97 -7.41 -7.16
N LEU A 71 -3.17 -7.19 -5.86
CA LEU A 71 -2.42 -6.25 -5.04
C LEU A 71 -1.72 -7.00 -3.92
N ARG A 72 -0.56 -6.48 -3.49
CA ARG A 72 0.11 -6.93 -2.28
C ARG A 72 0.73 -5.78 -1.52
N PHE A 73 0.67 -5.88 -0.20
CA PHE A 73 1.49 -5.08 0.69
C PHE A 73 2.73 -5.87 1.07
N VAL A 74 3.90 -5.25 0.97
CA VAL A 74 5.19 -5.84 1.36
C VAL A 74 5.73 -5.01 2.51
N ALA A 75 5.74 -5.61 3.70
CA ALA A 75 6.32 -4.99 4.89
C ALA A 75 7.74 -5.52 5.11
N ASN A 76 8.70 -4.59 5.21
CA ASN A 76 10.07 -4.86 5.62
C ASN A 76 10.26 -4.37 7.05
N ILE A 77 10.56 -5.31 7.95
CA ILE A 77 10.86 -5.05 9.36
C ILE A 77 12.10 -5.87 9.74
N THR A 78 12.95 -5.32 10.61
CA THR A 78 14.26 -5.92 10.92
C THR A 78 14.39 -6.40 12.35
N ASN A 79 13.55 -5.90 13.27
CA ASN A 79 13.60 -6.27 14.69
C ASN A 79 12.18 -6.30 15.31
N ASP A 80 12.07 -6.79 16.54
CA ASP A 80 10.78 -7.02 17.20
C ASP A 80 10.04 -5.73 17.62
N LEU A 81 10.72 -4.57 17.59
CA LEU A 81 10.11 -3.27 17.88
C LEU A 81 9.58 -2.60 16.60
N ASP A 82 9.95 -3.12 15.44
CA ASP A 82 9.47 -2.65 14.16
C ASP A 82 8.02 -3.12 13.93
N ALA A 83 7.18 -2.21 13.46
CA ALA A 83 5.82 -2.55 13.08
C ALA A 83 5.37 -1.72 11.87
N VAL A 84 4.64 -2.39 11.00
CA VAL A 84 3.86 -1.81 9.92
C VAL A 84 2.41 -2.10 10.26
N ARG A 85 1.61 -1.04 10.43
CA ARG A 85 0.17 -1.15 10.67
C ARG A 85 -0.54 -0.56 9.46
N ILE A 86 -1.60 -1.23 9.02
CA ILE A 86 -2.40 -0.86 7.84
C ILE A 86 -3.87 -0.91 8.28
N ASP A 87 -4.63 0.11 7.91
CA ASP A 87 -6.06 0.24 8.19
C ASP A 87 -6.75 1.03 7.06
N SER A 88 -8.09 1.13 7.12
CA SER A 88 -8.91 1.95 6.20
C SER A 88 -8.55 1.76 4.72
N ILE A 89 -8.58 0.50 4.28
CA ILE A 89 -8.31 0.14 2.87
C ILE A 89 -9.62 0.28 2.10
N ASP A 90 -9.73 1.36 1.33
CA ASP A 90 -10.95 1.71 0.62
C ASP A 90 -10.69 1.98 -0.87
N ALA A 91 -11.62 1.54 -1.73
CA ALA A 91 -11.64 1.98 -3.12
C ALA A 91 -12.34 3.33 -3.21
N ALA A 92 -11.77 4.27 -3.98
CA ALA A 92 -12.31 5.60 -4.19
C ALA A 92 -12.56 5.89 -5.68
N ASP A 93 -13.49 6.80 -5.95
CA ASP A 93 -13.85 7.24 -7.30
C ASP A 93 -12.87 8.28 -7.87
N SER A 94 -12.08 8.93 -7.00
CA SER A 94 -11.11 9.96 -7.34
C SER A 94 -10.00 10.02 -6.28
N PRO A 95 -8.80 10.57 -6.58
CA PRO A 95 -7.77 10.73 -5.58
C PRO A 95 -8.21 11.74 -4.51
N THR A 96 -7.97 11.43 -3.23
CA THR A 96 -8.20 12.38 -2.15
C THR A 96 -7.03 13.37 -2.11
N ASN A 97 -7.28 14.65 -2.42
CA ASN A 97 -6.28 15.70 -2.24
C ASN A 97 -6.01 15.89 -0.73
N ALA A 98 -4.76 15.76 -0.32
CA ALA A 98 -4.33 15.90 1.09
C ALA A 98 -4.28 17.37 1.57
N GLU A 99 -5.13 18.27 1.06
CA GLU A 99 -5.08 19.72 1.34
C GLU A 99 -6.36 20.29 1.96
N ASP A 100 -7.30 19.48 2.45
CA ASP A 100 -8.56 19.96 3.04
C ASP A 100 -8.79 19.46 4.49
N THR A 101 -7.74 19.54 5.33
CA THR A 101 -7.85 19.40 6.79
C THR A 101 -7.02 20.43 7.53
#